data_AF-A0AAV2AGQ3-F1
#
_entry.id   AF-A0AAV2AGQ3-F1
#
_cell.length_a   1.000
_cell.length_b   1.000
_cell.length_c   1.000
_cell.angle_alpha   90.00
_cell.angle_beta   90.00
_cell.angle_gamma   90.00
#
_symmetry.space_group_name_H-M   'P 1'
#
loop_
_entity.id
_entity.type
_entity.pdbx_description
1 polymer ?
#
loop_
_entity_poly.entity_id
_entity_poly.type
_entity_poly.pdbx_seq_one_letter_code
_entity_poly.pdbx_strand_id
1 'polypeptide(L)'
;MKAVFFLCSVAFLVTLITVQDAKHQDIDSLKRFIERLGGKTDNCQGNTMFGKYTHCDPRCDQPMGSDLPGCHRNSTVGCGACPKGLIPVDESRNKCVKPEDCP
;
A
#
# COMPACT_ATOMS: atom_id res chain seq x y z
N MET A 1 -37.57 -13.14 -21.78
CA MET A 1 -36.76 -13.43 -20.57
C MET A 1 -35.25 -13.43 -20.89
N LYS A 2 -34.68 -12.30 -21.33
CA LYS A 2 -33.24 -12.17 -21.67
C LYS A 2 -32.60 -10.86 -21.18
N ALA A 3 -33.40 -9.86 -20.80
CA ALA A 3 -32.91 -8.55 -20.37
C ALA A 3 -32.49 -8.48 -18.89
N VAL A 4 -32.85 -9.47 -18.07
CA VAL A 4 -32.59 -9.43 -16.60
C VAL A 4 -31.14 -9.77 -16.27
N PHE A 5 -30.46 -10.57 -17.10
CA PHE A 5 -29.07 -10.99 -16.86
C PHE A 5 -28.02 -9.89 -17.10
N PHE A 6 -28.35 -8.87 -17.91
CA PHE A 6 -27.41 -7.77 -18.19
C PHE A 6 -27.31 -6.76 -17.04
N LEU A 7 -28.36 -6.56 -16.25
CA LEU A 7 -28.36 -5.58 -15.16
C LEU A 7 -27.55 -6.04 -13.94
N CYS A 8 -27.46 -7.34 -13.67
CA CYS A 8 -26.61 -7.86 -12.59
C CYS A 8 -25.11 -7.69 -12.85
N SER A 9 -24.68 -7.71 -14.12
CA SER A 9 -23.26 -7.64 -14.47
C SER A 9 -22.70 -6.21 -14.30
N VAL A 10 -23.50 -5.19 -14.57
CA VAL A 10 -23.09 -3.79 -14.39
C VAL A 10 -23.05 -3.41 -12.90
N ALA A 11 -24.01 -3.89 -12.11
CA ALA A 11 -24.03 -3.65 -10.66
C ALA A 11 -22.79 -4.25 -9.95
N PHE A 12 -22.34 -5.42 -10.38
CA PHE A 12 -21.12 -6.05 -9.85
C PHE A 12 -19.83 -5.30 -10.22
N LEU A 13 -19.80 -4.66 -11.38
CA LEU A 13 -18.65 -3.86 -11.82
C LEU A 13 -18.55 -2.55 -11.04
N VAL A 14 -19.69 -1.91 -10.72
CA VAL A 14 -19.71 -0.66 -9.92
C VAL A 14 -19.31 -0.92 -8.46
N THR A 15 -19.68 -2.05 -7.87
CA THR A 15 -19.27 -2.38 -6.49
C THR A 15 -17.79 -2.74 -6.37
N LEU A 16 -17.17 -3.29 -7.41
CA LEU A 16 -15.73 -3.56 -7.38
C LEU A 16 -14.89 -2.27 -7.44
N ILE A 17 -15.37 -1.23 -8.11
CA ILE A 17 -14.67 0.06 -8.20
C ILE A 17 -14.67 0.76 -6.83
N THR A 18 -15.79 0.76 -6.10
CA THR A 18 -15.89 1.48 -4.82
C THR A 18 -15.07 0.88 -3.69
N VAL A 19 -14.78 -0.43 -3.72
CA VAL A 19 -13.96 -1.08 -2.69
C VAL A 19 -12.48 -0.72 -2.83
N GLN A 20 -11.99 -0.43 -4.04
CA GLN A 20 -10.61 0.03 -4.24
C GLN A 20 -10.42 1.47 -3.74
N ASP A 21 -11.42 2.32 -3.89
CA ASP A 21 -11.40 3.73 -3.44
C ASP A 21 -11.40 3.88 -1.91
N ALA A 22 -12.13 3.03 -1.19
CA ALA A 22 -12.26 3.14 0.27
C ALA A 22 -10.91 3.05 1.01
N LYS A 23 -9.95 2.27 0.50
CA LYS A 23 -8.63 2.11 1.13
C LYS A 23 -7.68 3.28 0.83
N HIS A 24 -7.84 3.96 -0.31
CA HIS A 24 -7.06 5.14 -0.68
C HIS A 24 -7.56 6.39 0.05
N GLN A 25 -8.87 6.54 0.22
CA GLN A 25 -9.47 7.70 0.90
C GLN A 25 -8.93 7.92 2.32
N ASP A 26 -8.59 6.86 3.06
CA ASP A 26 -8.08 6.94 4.43
C ASP A 26 -6.63 7.49 4.48
N ILE A 27 -5.76 7.02 3.57
CA ILE A 27 -4.38 7.49 3.47
C ILE A 27 -4.32 8.94 2.98
N ASP A 28 -5.13 9.31 1.98
CA ASP A 28 -5.19 10.67 1.47
C ASP A 28 -5.74 11.66 2.50
N SER A 29 -6.72 11.23 3.31
CA SER A 29 -7.25 12.05 4.40
C SER A 29 -6.21 12.27 5.49
N LEU A 30 -5.47 11.23 5.88
CA LEU A 30 -4.37 11.34 6.84
C LEU A 30 -3.21 12.18 6.30
N LYS A 31 -2.86 12.02 5.03
CA LYS A 31 -1.87 12.85 4.33
C LYS A 31 -2.23 14.34 4.43
N ARG A 32 -3.45 14.69 4.04
CA ARG A 32 -3.97 16.07 4.15
C ARG A 32 -4.00 16.59 5.58
N PHE A 33 -4.30 15.72 6.55
CA PHE A 33 -4.29 16.09 7.97
C PHE A 33 -2.87 16.44 8.46
N ILE A 34 -1.89 15.60 8.14
CA ILE A 34 -0.48 15.83 8.48
C ILE A 34 0.05 17.11 7.83
N GLU A 35 -0.27 17.33 6.55
CA GLU A 35 0.09 18.56 5.82
C GLU A 35 -0.52 19.82 6.47
N ARG A 36 -1.77 19.74 6.93
CA ARG A 36 -2.42 20.85 7.66
C ARG A 36 -1.75 21.18 8.99
N LEU A 37 -1.13 20.19 9.64
CA LEU A 37 -0.32 20.39 10.84
C LEU A 37 1.11 20.89 10.53
N GLY A 38 1.43 21.11 9.25
CA GLY A 38 2.77 21.53 8.80
C GLY A 38 3.75 20.39 8.56
N GLY A 39 3.29 19.14 8.60
CA GLY A 39 4.10 17.97 8.26
C GLY A 39 4.35 17.86 6.75
N LYS A 40 5.45 17.20 6.37
CA LYS A 40 5.80 16.94 4.97
C LYS A 40 5.64 15.45 4.65
N THR A 41 4.77 15.17 3.70
CA THR A 41 4.40 13.81 3.24
C THR A 41 4.94 13.53 1.83
N ASP A 42 5.34 14.57 1.10
CA ASP A 42 5.85 14.46 -0.28
C ASP A 42 7.36 14.19 -0.38
N ASN A 43 8.09 14.31 0.74
CA ASN A 43 9.55 14.29 0.75
C ASN A 43 10.08 13.10 1.58
N CYS A 44 9.67 11.89 1.21
CA CYS A 44 10.17 10.67 1.82
C CYS A 44 11.59 10.35 1.35
N GLN A 45 12.36 9.64 2.19
CA GLN A 45 13.75 9.32 1.91
C GLN A 45 13.87 8.29 0.77
N GLY A 46 14.84 8.51 -0.11
CA GLY A 46 15.11 7.62 -1.24
C GLY A 46 13.99 7.62 -2.28
N ASN A 47 13.60 6.45 -2.75
CA ASN A 47 12.52 6.25 -3.72
C ASN A 47 11.24 5.69 -3.07
N THR A 48 11.05 5.99 -1.80
CA THR A 48 9.86 5.58 -1.03
C THR A 48 8.76 6.62 -1.14
N MET A 49 7.57 6.28 -0.68
CA MET A 49 6.40 7.16 -0.68
C MET A 49 5.70 7.16 0.67
N PHE A 50 4.91 8.21 0.92
CA PHE A 50 3.98 8.23 2.03
C PHE A 50 2.84 7.27 1.73
N GLY A 51 2.63 6.30 2.61
CA GLY A 51 1.60 5.31 2.42
C GLY A 51 1.53 4.32 3.56
N LYS A 52 0.66 3.33 3.38
CA LYS A 52 0.47 2.24 4.33
C LYS A 52 1.42 1.10 4.04
N TYR A 53 2.15 0.65 5.04
CA TYR A 53 3.05 -0.50 4.97
C TYR A 53 2.99 -1.33 6.26
N THR A 54 3.50 -2.56 6.23
CA THR A 54 3.59 -3.43 7.42
C THR A 54 5.02 -3.94 7.59
N HIS A 55 5.48 -4.13 8.83
CA HIS A 55 6.78 -4.75 9.09
C HIS A 55 6.91 -6.17 8.51
N CYS A 56 5.79 -6.76 8.10
CA CYS A 56 5.67 -8.03 7.42
C CYS A 56 5.60 -7.94 5.89
N ASP A 57 5.82 -6.78 5.27
CA ASP A 57 5.93 -6.78 3.82
C ASP A 57 7.19 -7.55 3.43
N PRO A 58 7.18 -8.30 2.32
CA PRO A 58 8.38 -8.96 1.82
C PRO A 58 9.46 -7.91 1.57
N ARG A 59 10.68 -8.24 1.92
CA ARG A 59 11.89 -7.42 1.73
C ARG A 59 12.99 -8.27 1.12
N CYS A 60 14.02 -7.64 0.57
CA CYS A 60 15.16 -8.40 0.05
C CYS A 60 15.87 -9.21 1.14
N ASP A 61 16.07 -8.62 2.32
CA ASP A 61 16.63 -9.30 3.50
C ASP A 61 15.71 -10.35 4.12
N GLN A 62 14.40 -10.28 3.80
CA GLN A 62 13.38 -11.17 4.35
C GLN A 62 12.24 -11.42 3.33
N PRO A 63 12.42 -12.38 2.41
CA PRO A 63 11.48 -12.61 1.32
C PRO A 63 10.14 -13.20 1.77
N MET A 64 10.10 -13.90 2.93
CA MET A 64 8.89 -14.47 3.52
C MET A 64 8.16 -13.45 4.41
N GLY A 65 7.69 -12.34 3.85
CA GLY A 65 7.10 -11.25 4.62
C GLY A 65 5.87 -11.65 5.47
N SER A 66 4.97 -12.48 4.95
CA SER A 66 3.66 -12.71 5.57
C SER A 66 3.53 -13.98 6.42
N ASP A 67 4.46 -14.93 6.27
CA ASP A 67 4.35 -16.29 6.84
C ASP A 67 5.16 -16.45 8.14
N LEU A 68 5.73 -15.36 8.65
CA LEU A 68 6.44 -15.37 9.91
C LEU A 68 5.47 -15.51 11.10
N PRO A 69 5.65 -16.53 11.96
CA PRO A 69 4.86 -16.64 13.19
C PRO A 69 5.14 -15.43 14.07
N GLY A 70 4.11 -14.61 14.32
CA GLY A 70 4.22 -13.34 15.06
C GLY A 70 4.04 -12.07 14.20
N CYS A 71 3.79 -12.22 12.90
CA CYS A 71 3.39 -11.10 12.06
C CYS A 71 1.98 -10.59 12.45
N HIS A 72 1.93 -9.64 13.38
CA HIS A 72 0.73 -8.85 13.59
C HIS A 72 0.58 -7.88 12.41
N ARG A 73 -0.58 -7.88 11.75
CA ARG A 73 -0.92 -6.97 10.63
C ARG A 73 -1.09 -5.50 11.05
N ASN A 74 -0.33 -5.06 12.04
CA ASN A 74 -0.25 -3.67 12.41
C ASN A 74 0.39 -2.93 11.25
N SER A 75 -0.44 -2.13 10.59
CA SER A 75 -0.01 -1.36 9.46
C SER A 75 0.37 0.04 9.94
N THR A 76 1.54 0.48 9.55
CA THR A 76 2.01 1.84 9.78
C THR A 76 1.64 2.70 8.57
N VAL A 77 1.23 3.95 8.80
CA VAL A 77 1.05 4.93 7.72
C VAL A 77 2.10 6.02 7.89
N GLY A 78 2.97 6.17 6.89
CA GLY A 78 4.13 7.06 6.97
C GLY A 78 5.00 6.98 5.72
N CYS A 79 6.16 7.64 5.76
CA CYS A 79 7.21 7.43 4.77
C CYS A 79 7.85 6.04 4.96
N GLY A 80 8.16 5.37 3.84
CA GLY A 80 8.71 4.01 3.85
C GLY A 80 7.81 2.96 3.19
N ALA A 81 6.66 3.37 2.64
CA ALA A 81 5.91 2.53 1.71
C ALA A 81 6.64 2.49 0.36
N CYS A 82 6.64 1.33 -0.29
CA CYS A 82 7.21 1.18 -1.63
C CYS A 82 6.14 1.36 -2.71
N PRO A 83 6.48 1.98 -3.85
CA PRO A 83 5.63 1.96 -5.03
C PRO A 83 5.24 0.54 -5.43
N LYS A 84 4.07 0.40 -6.07
CA LYS A 84 3.53 -0.90 -6.47
C LYS A 84 4.56 -1.68 -7.33
N GLY A 85 4.83 -2.92 -6.95
CA GLY A 85 5.79 -3.79 -7.65
C GLY A 85 7.24 -3.66 -7.16
N LEU A 86 7.51 -2.79 -6.19
CA LEU A 86 8.80 -2.71 -5.51
C LEU A 86 8.69 -3.21 -4.07
N ILE A 87 9.78 -3.75 -3.54
CA ILE A 87 9.92 -4.18 -2.16
C ILE A 87 11.08 -3.43 -1.48
N PRO A 88 11.05 -3.25 -0.14
CA PRO A 88 12.15 -2.67 0.58
C PRO A 88 13.39 -3.57 0.48
N VAL A 89 14.57 -2.95 0.46
CA VAL A 89 15.83 -3.70 0.59
C VAL A 89 15.96 -4.30 1.99
N ASP A 90 15.65 -3.51 3.02
CA ASP A 90 15.82 -3.85 4.43
C ASP A 90 14.73 -3.19 5.31
N GLU A 91 14.78 -3.45 6.61
CA GLU A 91 13.84 -2.89 7.60
C GLU A 91 13.87 -1.35 7.68
N SER A 92 14.98 -0.71 7.29
CA SER A 92 15.10 0.76 7.31
C SER A 92 14.17 1.43 6.29
N ARG A 93 13.70 0.69 5.28
CA ARG A 93 12.72 1.16 4.27
C ARG A 93 13.13 2.47 3.60
N ASN A 94 14.43 2.68 3.42
CA ASN A 94 14.98 3.85 2.72
C ASN A 94 15.12 3.66 1.21
N LYS A 95 15.03 2.40 0.74
CA LYS A 95 15.20 2.05 -0.66
C LYS A 95 14.26 0.92 -1.04
N CYS A 96 13.58 1.09 -2.17
CA CYS A 96 12.71 0.11 -2.78
C CYS A 96 13.32 -0.37 -4.10
N VAL A 97 13.34 -1.67 -4.34
CA VAL A 97 13.84 -2.28 -5.57
C VAL A 97 12.85 -3.30 -6.09
N LYS A 98 12.98 -3.73 -7.34
CA LYS A 98 12.21 -4.88 -7.79
C LYS A 98 12.74 -6.14 -7.08
N PRO A 99 11.89 -7.15 -6.83
CA PRO A 99 12.35 -8.40 -6.21
C PRO A 99 13.52 -9.06 -6.93
N GLU A 100 13.57 -8.96 -8.27
CA GLU A 100 14.68 -9.48 -9.08
C GLU A 100 15.99 -8.68 -8.98
N ASP A 101 15.93 -7.43 -8.48
CA ASP A 101 17.06 -6.52 -8.34
C ASP A 101 17.59 -6.48 -6.88
N CYS A 102 17.20 -7.44 -6.04
CA CYS A 102 17.71 -7.54 -4.68
C CYS A 102 19.23 -7.79 -4.68
N PRO A 103 20.00 -7.05 -3.85
CA PRO A 103 21.45 -7.16 -3.77
C PRO A 103 21.94 -8.46 -3.13
#